data_AF-A0A6J3L084-F1
#
_entry.id   AF-A0A6J3L084-F1
#
_cell.length_a   1.000
_cell.length_b   1.000
_cell.length_c   1.000
_cell.angle_alpha   90.00
_cell.angle_beta   90.00
_cell.angle_gamma   90.00
#
_symmetry.space_group_name_H-M   'P 1'
#
loop_
_entity.id
_entity.type
_entity.pdbx_description
1 polymer ?
#
loop_
_entity_poly.entity_id
_entity_poly.type
_entity_poly.pdbx_seq_one_letter_code
_entity_poly.pdbx_strand_id
1 'polypeptide(L)'
;MTKITACKIFNQIDNKYYTLYVEWFNLHFKVMLLNSTMSPLSGEMSTKNINDFSNELSKSSDEYIEETKKILCGKDTKIQFFLQDKILEWKSKLWTLGRIELCVISDFQVRESFQQLLKFCQSIQDKMTVLEEENKNLINVNKEINSKMEKLIEIKITMEQDLYKKFIVVLNSKKKKIKELQDAIKKKENVKESVFDACTDEESEKEDETVKDISTIIKVSKRPNYNNPKSIQESKKTNHIITDKIIPKASTSKDCARNEVHTPDEYVKEMNKNEEESCSPKKSSLNFVEEESEEELFSQ
;
A
#
# COMPACT_ATOMS: atom_id res chain seq x y z
N MET A 1 -19.23 -26.41 3.65
CA MET A 1 -18.14 -26.55 4.64
C MET A 1 -18.76 -26.32 6.00
N THR A 2 -18.87 -27.33 6.87
CA THR A 2 -19.44 -27.11 8.21
C THR A 2 -18.49 -26.24 9.02
N LYS A 3 -19.05 -25.26 9.74
CA LYS A 3 -18.25 -24.42 10.65
C LYS A 3 -18.35 -25.03 12.03
N ILE A 4 -17.22 -25.37 12.63
CA ILE A 4 -17.15 -25.84 14.02
C ILE A 4 -16.66 -24.68 14.88
N THR A 5 -17.29 -24.48 16.03
CA THR A 5 -16.87 -23.50 17.05
C THR A 5 -16.85 -24.16 18.41
N ALA A 6 -15.78 -23.97 19.18
CA ALA A 6 -15.66 -24.46 20.54
C ALA A 6 -15.53 -23.28 21.52
N CYS A 7 -16.25 -23.34 22.64
CA CYS A 7 -16.10 -22.39 23.75
C CYS A 7 -16.22 -23.10 25.11
N LYS A 8 -15.87 -22.40 26.19
CA LYS A 8 -15.99 -22.89 27.56
C LYS A 8 -17.18 -22.20 28.22
N ILE A 9 -18.21 -22.95 28.57
CA ILE A 9 -19.39 -22.44 29.28
C ILE A 9 -19.33 -22.81 30.77
N PHE A 10 -20.02 -22.05 31.61
CA PHE A 10 -20.18 -22.32 33.04
C PHE A 10 -21.65 -22.59 33.35
N ASN A 11 -21.95 -23.76 33.91
CA ASN A 11 -23.30 -24.13 34.33
C ASN A 11 -23.59 -23.54 35.72
N GLN A 12 -24.64 -22.74 35.82
CA GLN A 12 -25.08 -22.13 37.09
C GLN A 12 -25.67 -23.15 38.10
N ILE A 13 -26.03 -24.36 37.65
CA ILE A 13 -26.73 -25.35 38.48
C ILE A 13 -25.75 -26.18 39.31
N ASP A 14 -24.84 -26.90 38.65
CA ASP A 14 -23.80 -27.72 39.33
C ASP A 14 -22.45 -27.00 39.49
N ASN A 15 -22.38 -25.70 39.17
CA ASN A 15 -21.19 -24.84 39.30
C ASN A 15 -19.94 -25.39 38.61
N LYS A 16 -20.13 -26.12 37.49
CA LYS A 16 -19.05 -26.71 36.69
C LYS A 16 -18.85 -26.00 35.37
N TYR A 17 -17.61 -26.03 34.90
CA TYR A 17 -17.29 -25.66 33.52
C TYR A 17 -17.43 -26.86 32.58
N TYR A 18 -17.94 -26.60 31.38
CA TYR A 18 -18.08 -27.55 30.30
C TYR A 18 -17.48 -26.97 29.02
N THR A 19 -16.92 -27.82 28.16
CA THR A 19 -16.50 -27.41 26.81
C THR A 19 -17.65 -27.67 25.85
N LEU A 20 -18.24 -26.60 25.31
CA LEU A 20 -19.29 -26.64 24.30
C LEU A 20 -18.65 -26.61 22.92
N TYR A 21 -18.92 -27.63 22.12
CA TYR A 21 -18.68 -27.67 20.68
C TYR A 21 -20.00 -27.45 19.96
N VAL A 22 -19.99 -26.65 18.90
CA VAL A 22 -21.15 -26.46 18.02
C VAL A 22 -20.71 -26.63 16.57
N GLU A 23 -21.41 -27.50 15.85
CA GLU A 23 -21.31 -27.63 14.40
C GLU A 23 -22.49 -26.91 13.75
N TRP A 24 -22.17 -25.91 12.94
CA TRP A 24 -23.14 -25.05 12.26
C TRP A 24 -23.39 -25.52 10.83
N PHE A 25 -24.65 -25.77 10.52
CA PHE A 25 -25.18 -25.97 9.18
C PHE A 25 -26.05 -24.76 8.80
N ASN A 26 -26.48 -24.65 7.55
CA ASN A 26 -27.22 -23.47 7.06
C ASN A 26 -28.60 -23.28 7.69
N LEU A 27 -29.20 -24.34 8.25
CA LEU A 27 -30.61 -24.39 8.67
C LEU A 27 -30.84 -25.05 10.03
N HIS A 28 -29.79 -25.61 10.64
CA HIS A 28 -29.81 -26.30 11.93
C HIS A 28 -28.40 -26.25 12.52
N PHE A 29 -28.25 -26.53 13.81
CA PHE A 29 -26.93 -26.69 14.43
C PHE A 29 -26.92 -27.80 15.46
N LYS A 30 -25.80 -28.52 15.53
CA LYS A 30 -25.59 -29.62 16.46
C LYS A 30 -24.66 -29.17 17.57
N VAL A 31 -25.04 -29.41 18.82
CA VAL A 31 -24.23 -29.14 20.00
C VAL A 31 -23.65 -30.43 20.55
N MET A 32 -22.43 -30.37 21.08
CA MET A 32 -21.80 -31.45 21.83
C MET A 32 -21.11 -30.85 23.06
N LEU A 33 -21.38 -31.41 24.24
CA LEU A 33 -20.91 -30.90 25.51
C LEU A 33 -19.98 -31.93 26.15
N LEU A 34 -18.72 -31.54 26.38
CA LEU A 34 -17.68 -32.37 26.96
C LEU A 34 -17.32 -31.89 28.38
N ASN A 35 -17.06 -32.85 29.27
CA ASN A 35 -16.62 -32.64 30.65
C ASN A 35 -15.71 -33.80 31.06
N SER A 36 -14.62 -33.54 31.77
CA SER A 36 -13.68 -34.58 32.25
C SER A 36 -14.28 -35.59 33.24
N THR A 37 -15.49 -35.34 33.75
CA THR A 37 -16.13 -36.13 34.83
C THR A 37 -17.44 -36.81 34.44
N MET A 38 -17.93 -36.63 33.20
CA MET A 38 -19.23 -37.18 32.75
C MET A 38 -19.18 -37.63 31.30
N SER A 39 -20.01 -38.60 30.94
CA SER A 39 -20.16 -39.05 29.54
C SER A 39 -20.55 -37.89 28.62
N PRO A 40 -19.97 -37.82 27.40
CA PRO A 40 -20.31 -36.79 26.42
C PRO A 40 -21.81 -36.71 26.12
N LEU A 41 -22.33 -35.48 26.05
CA LEU A 41 -23.71 -35.19 25.68
C LEU A 41 -23.75 -34.52 24.30
N SER A 42 -24.77 -34.78 23.48
CA SER A 42 -24.99 -34.08 22.22
C SER A 42 -26.47 -33.97 21.89
N GLY A 43 -26.87 -32.84 21.32
CA GLY A 43 -28.24 -32.56 20.89
C GLY A 43 -28.24 -31.74 19.60
N GLU A 44 -29.41 -31.57 19.00
CA GLU A 44 -29.56 -30.88 17.72
C GLU A 44 -30.70 -29.87 17.80
N MET A 45 -30.45 -28.65 17.33
CA MET A 45 -31.46 -27.62 17.20
C MET A 45 -32.00 -27.62 15.76
N SER A 46 -33.17 -28.24 15.59
CA SER A 46 -33.81 -28.38 14.27
C SER A 46 -34.34 -27.04 13.72
N THR A 47 -34.61 -26.99 12.41
CA THR A 47 -35.29 -25.86 11.74
C THR A 47 -36.59 -25.44 12.43
N LYS A 48 -37.35 -26.39 12.95
CA LYS A 48 -38.63 -26.13 13.64
C LYS A 48 -38.36 -25.35 14.92
N ASN A 49 -37.54 -25.90 15.81
CA ASN A 49 -37.14 -25.29 17.07
C ASN A 49 -36.55 -23.88 16.88
N ILE A 50 -35.74 -23.69 15.83
CA ILE A 50 -35.19 -22.38 15.46
C ILE A 50 -36.32 -21.40 15.12
N ASN A 51 -37.26 -21.78 14.26
CA ASN A 51 -38.39 -20.93 13.90
C ASN A 51 -39.33 -20.68 15.10
N ASP A 52 -39.53 -21.67 15.97
CA ASP A 52 -40.35 -21.55 17.18
C ASP A 52 -39.77 -20.49 18.12
N PHE A 53 -38.47 -20.56 18.44
CA PHE A 53 -37.79 -19.54 19.25
C PHE A 53 -37.65 -18.19 18.53
N SER A 54 -37.48 -18.18 17.20
CA SER A 54 -37.45 -16.95 16.40
C SER A 54 -38.79 -16.22 16.47
N ASN A 55 -39.91 -16.95 16.40
CA ASN A 55 -41.25 -16.41 16.54
C ASN A 55 -41.52 -15.93 17.98
N GLU A 56 -41.17 -16.72 19.00
CA GLU A 56 -41.32 -16.35 20.42
C GLU A 56 -40.56 -15.05 20.75
N LEU A 57 -39.33 -14.90 20.24
CA LEU A 57 -38.50 -13.71 20.44
C LEU A 57 -38.81 -12.57 19.46
N SER A 58 -39.78 -12.75 18.55
CA SER A 58 -40.16 -11.78 17.50
C SER A 58 -39.01 -11.34 16.58
N LYS A 59 -38.16 -12.28 16.17
CA LYS A 59 -36.98 -12.08 15.30
C LYS A 59 -37.09 -12.83 13.99
N SER A 60 -36.22 -12.49 13.04
CA SER A 60 -35.99 -13.32 11.85
C SER A 60 -35.08 -14.52 12.15
N SER A 61 -35.25 -15.62 11.42
CA SER A 61 -34.48 -16.86 11.65
C SER A 61 -32.97 -16.65 11.52
N ASP A 62 -32.54 -15.86 10.53
CA ASP A 62 -31.13 -15.53 10.31
C ASP A 62 -30.55 -14.66 11.43
N GLU A 63 -31.32 -13.71 11.95
CA GLU A 63 -30.96 -12.88 13.11
C GLU A 63 -30.83 -13.72 14.38
N TYR A 64 -31.79 -14.63 14.63
CA TYR A 64 -31.74 -15.58 15.73
C TYR A 64 -30.50 -16.50 15.64
N ILE A 65 -30.18 -16.99 14.44
CA ILE A 65 -28.98 -17.81 14.20
C ILE A 65 -27.70 -16.99 14.46
N GLU A 66 -27.58 -15.78 13.92
CA GLU A 66 -26.37 -14.96 14.13
C GLU A 66 -26.23 -14.44 15.58
N GLU A 67 -27.33 -14.22 16.31
CA GLU A 67 -27.27 -14.02 17.76
C GLU A 67 -26.80 -15.28 18.48
N THR A 68 -27.50 -16.41 18.30
CA THR A 68 -27.15 -17.70 18.94
C THR A 68 -25.71 -18.10 18.64
N LYS A 69 -25.19 -17.78 17.46
CA LYS A 69 -23.80 -17.96 17.05
C LYS A 69 -22.81 -17.05 17.77
N LYS A 70 -23.15 -15.80 18.09
CA LYS A 70 -22.34 -14.94 18.99
C LYS A 70 -22.32 -15.52 20.41
N ILE A 71 -23.48 -15.97 20.90
CA ILE A 71 -23.67 -16.55 22.24
C ILE A 71 -22.83 -17.83 22.40
N LEU A 72 -23.04 -18.83 21.54
CA LEU A 72 -22.38 -20.14 21.63
C LEU A 72 -20.92 -20.13 21.11
N CYS A 73 -20.44 -19.01 20.56
CA CYS A 73 -19.00 -18.74 20.40
C CYS A 73 -18.34 -18.19 21.68
N GLY A 74 -19.10 -17.94 22.75
CA GLY A 74 -18.59 -17.33 23.98
C GLY A 74 -18.25 -15.84 23.85
N LYS A 75 -18.86 -15.12 22.89
CA LYS A 75 -18.60 -13.67 22.69
C LYS A 75 -19.45 -12.76 23.59
N ASP A 76 -20.51 -13.28 24.21
CA ASP A 76 -21.35 -12.53 25.14
C ASP A 76 -21.16 -13.09 26.56
N THR A 77 -20.74 -12.22 27.49
CA THR A 77 -20.49 -12.52 28.90
C THR A 77 -21.71 -12.31 29.80
N LYS A 78 -22.83 -11.81 29.26
CA LYS A 78 -24.06 -11.49 30.01
C LYS A 78 -25.02 -12.68 30.14
N ILE A 79 -24.72 -13.79 29.46
CA ILE A 79 -25.64 -14.92 29.29
C ILE A 79 -25.25 -16.06 30.23
N GLN A 80 -26.27 -16.61 30.88
CA GLN A 80 -26.14 -17.70 31.83
C GLN A 80 -26.58 -19.01 31.18
N PHE A 81 -25.74 -20.04 31.34
CA PHE A 81 -26.02 -21.39 30.88
C PHE A 81 -26.51 -22.25 32.03
N PHE A 82 -27.56 -23.01 31.76
CA PHE A 82 -28.21 -23.93 32.69
C PHE A 82 -28.25 -25.31 32.02
N LEU A 83 -27.68 -26.31 32.67
CA LEU A 83 -27.79 -27.71 32.27
C LEU A 83 -28.45 -28.48 33.42
N GLN A 84 -29.64 -29.00 33.17
CA GLN A 84 -30.40 -29.85 34.10
C GLN A 84 -31.14 -30.93 33.30
N ASP A 85 -31.19 -32.15 33.82
CA ASP A 85 -31.97 -33.28 33.25
C ASP A 85 -31.70 -33.52 31.75
N LYS A 86 -30.44 -33.29 31.34
CA LYS A 86 -29.90 -33.30 29.97
C LYS A 86 -30.43 -32.20 29.04
N ILE A 87 -31.15 -31.21 29.53
CA ILE A 87 -31.59 -30.04 28.76
C ILE A 87 -30.58 -28.91 29.00
N LEU A 88 -29.96 -28.43 27.92
CA LEU A 88 -29.12 -27.23 27.92
C LEU A 88 -29.97 -26.02 27.54
N GLU A 89 -30.02 -25.03 28.41
CA GLU A 89 -30.77 -23.78 28.24
C GLU A 89 -29.85 -22.57 28.45
N TRP A 90 -30.00 -21.53 27.63
CA TRP A 90 -29.26 -20.27 27.80
C TRP A 90 -30.22 -19.09 27.95
N LYS A 91 -29.95 -18.23 28.94
CA LYS A 91 -30.83 -17.13 29.33
C LYS A 91 -30.09 -15.79 29.42
N SER A 92 -30.80 -14.71 29.08
CA SER A 92 -30.40 -13.33 29.36
C SER A 92 -31.32 -12.75 30.44
N LYS A 93 -30.79 -12.69 31.68
CA LYS A 93 -31.54 -12.31 32.89
C LYS A 93 -32.76 -13.20 33.13
N LEU A 94 -33.95 -12.75 32.73
CA LEU A 94 -35.24 -13.43 32.90
C LEU A 94 -35.73 -14.13 31.62
N TRP A 95 -35.11 -13.85 30.47
CA TRP A 95 -35.54 -14.36 29.17
C TRP A 95 -34.73 -15.59 28.76
N THR A 96 -35.40 -16.71 28.50
CA THR A 96 -34.80 -17.84 27.79
C THR A 96 -34.58 -17.44 26.33
N LEU A 97 -33.37 -17.66 25.82
CA LEU A 97 -32.99 -17.40 24.43
C LEU A 97 -32.93 -18.69 23.59
N GLY A 98 -33.01 -19.86 24.23
CA GLY A 98 -33.15 -21.14 23.57
C GLY A 98 -32.87 -22.30 24.53
N ARG A 99 -33.37 -23.48 24.18
CA ARG A 99 -33.10 -24.75 24.86
C ARG A 99 -32.87 -25.88 23.86
N ILE A 100 -32.01 -26.83 24.20
CA ILE A 100 -31.73 -28.04 23.41
C ILE A 100 -31.73 -29.25 24.36
N GLU A 101 -32.46 -30.29 23.98
CA GLU A 101 -32.39 -31.59 24.65
C GLU A 101 -31.16 -32.37 24.17
N LEU A 102 -30.39 -32.95 25.11
CA LEU A 102 -29.16 -33.67 24.83
C LEU A 102 -29.31 -35.18 25.10
N CYS A 103 -28.87 -35.99 24.14
CA CYS A 103 -28.65 -37.42 24.33
C CYS A 103 -27.23 -37.69 24.81
N VAL A 104 -27.02 -38.79 25.55
CA VAL A 104 -25.67 -39.30 25.84
C VAL A 104 -25.16 -39.96 24.56
N ILE A 105 -23.95 -39.59 24.11
CA ILE A 105 -23.28 -40.22 22.96
C ILE A 105 -22.15 -41.13 23.46
N SER A 106 -21.74 -42.07 22.61
CA SER A 106 -20.64 -42.99 22.97
C SER A 106 -19.28 -42.31 22.86
N ASP A 107 -18.37 -42.66 23.78
CA ASP A 107 -16.97 -42.18 23.73
C ASP A 107 -16.26 -42.58 22.42
N PHE A 108 -16.74 -43.61 21.72
CA PHE A 108 -16.23 -44.00 20.40
C PHE A 108 -16.43 -42.89 19.37
N GLN A 109 -17.63 -42.31 19.32
CA GLN A 109 -17.95 -41.21 18.40
C GLN A 109 -17.08 -39.97 18.69
N VAL A 110 -16.86 -39.65 19.96
CA VAL A 110 -15.97 -38.54 20.36
C VAL A 110 -14.51 -38.82 20.03
N ARG A 111 -14.03 -40.07 20.20
CA ARG A 111 -12.68 -40.47 19.77
C ARG A 111 -12.50 -40.37 18.26
N GLU A 112 -13.51 -40.74 17.46
CA GLU A 112 -13.47 -40.57 16.00
C GLU A 112 -13.40 -39.09 15.61
N SER A 113 -14.27 -38.23 16.16
CA SER A 113 -14.21 -36.78 15.93
C SER A 113 -12.86 -36.18 16.35
N PHE A 114 -12.26 -36.66 17.45
CA PHE A 114 -10.93 -36.23 17.89
C PHE A 114 -9.82 -36.69 16.94
N GLN A 115 -9.88 -37.92 16.40
CA GLN A 115 -8.95 -38.38 15.38
C GLN A 115 -9.06 -37.59 14.07
N GLN A 116 -10.27 -37.20 13.67
CA GLN A 116 -10.48 -36.31 12.52
C GLN A 116 -9.89 -34.91 12.78
N LEU A 117 -10.10 -34.36 13.99
CA LEU A 117 -9.51 -33.08 14.39
C LEU A 117 -7.97 -33.12 14.40
N LEU A 118 -7.35 -34.19 14.94
CA LEU A 118 -5.89 -34.35 14.91
C LEU A 118 -5.34 -34.38 13.47
N LYS A 119 -5.98 -35.12 12.55
CA LYS A 119 -5.61 -35.14 11.13
C LYS A 119 -5.75 -33.77 10.47
N PHE A 120 -6.77 -33.00 10.85
CA PHE A 120 -6.97 -31.63 10.37
C PHE A 120 -5.90 -30.66 10.92
N CYS A 121 -5.55 -30.76 12.21
CA CYS A 121 -4.45 -30.00 12.80
C CYS A 121 -3.11 -30.30 12.14
N GLN A 122 -2.79 -31.57 11.88
CA GLN A 122 -1.60 -31.95 11.12
C GLN A 122 -1.62 -31.32 9.72
N SER A 123 -2.72 -31.44 8.97
CA SER A 123 -2.83 -30.84 7.63
C SER A 123 -2.74 -29.31 7.61
N ILE A 124 -3.11 -28.62 8.70
CA ILE A 124 -2.85 -27.19 8.88
C ILE A 124 -1.36 -26.95 9.12
N GLN A 125 -0.73 -27.72 10.01
CA GLN A 125 0.68 -27.58 10.34
C GLN A 125 1.59 -27.85 9.12
N ASP A 126 1.31 -28.88 8.34
CA ASP A 126 2.02 -29.20 7.09
C ASP A 126 1.96 -28.01 6.10
N LYS A 127 0.76 -27.42 5.91
CA LYS A 127 0.56 -26.24 5.06
C LYS A 127 1.27 -25.00 5.62
N MET A 128 1.29 -24.84 6.93
CA MET A 128 1.99 -23.73 7.59
C MET A 128 3.50 -23.83 7.35
N THR A 129 4.11 -25.03 7.48
CA THR A 129 5.54 -25.21 7.19
C THR A 129 5.89 -24.97 5.72
N VAL A 130 5.02 -25.36 4.77
CA VAL A 130 5.20 -25.06 3.35
C VAL A 130 5.15 -23.55 3.09
N LEU A 131 4.16 -22.84 3.66
CA LEU A 131 4.05 -21.38 3.53
C LEU A 131 5.21 -20.63 4.20
N GLU A 132 5.75 -21.14 5.31
CA GLU A 132 6.96 -20.61 5.95
C GLU A 132 8.21 -20.78 5.07
N GLU A 133 8.36 -21.93 4.40
CA GLU A 133 9.44 -22.17 3.43
C GLU A 133 9.30 -21.29 2.18
N GLU A 134 8.10 -21.20 1.59
CA GLU A 134 7.82 -20.31 0.45
C GLU A 134 8.11 -18.85 0.80
N ASN A 135 7.66 -18.37 1.96
CA ASN A 135 7.92 -17.01 2.43
C ASN A 135 9.43 -16.74 2.63
N LYS A 136 10.15 -17.68 3.26
CA LYS A 136 11.61 -17.61 3.42
C LYS A 136 12.34 -17.56 2.07
N ASN A 137 11.88 -18.35 1.09
CA ASN A 137 12.43 -18.35 -0.25
C ASN A 137 12.14 -17.04 -1.00
N LEU A 138 10.94 -16.48 -0.89
CA LEU A 138 10.59 -15.16 -1.43
C LEU A 138 11.44 -14.03 -0.82
N ILE A 139 11.67 -14.05 0.50
CA ILE A 139 12.56 -13.10 1.19
C ILE A 139 13.99 -13.19 0.65
N ASN A 140 14.52 -14.40 0.45
CA ASN A 140 15.86 -14.61 -0.11
C ASN A 140 15.96 -14.11 -1.57
N VAL A 141 15.00 -14.44 -2.43
CA VAL A 141 14.96 -14.01 -3.84
C VAL A 141 14.83 -12.49 -3.94
N ASN A 142 13.97 -11.87 -3.12
CA ASN A 142 13.84 -10.41 -3.06
C ASN A 142 15.17 -9.74 -2.64
N LYS A 143 15.85 -10.28 -1.63
CA LYS A 143 17.18 -9.79 -1.21
C LYS A 143 18.23 -9.92 -2.32
N GLU A 144 18.22 -11.01 -3.08
CA GLU A 144 19.13 -11.21 -4.21
C GLU A 144 18.85 -10.21 -5.35
N ILE A 145 17.57 -10.00 -5.70
CA ILE A 145 17.14 -9.03 -6.71
C ILE A 145 17.54 -7.62 -6.31
N ASN A 146 17.33 -7.21 -5.05
CA ASN A 146 17.73 -5.89 -4.56
C ASN A 146 19.26 -5.70 -4.64
N SER A 147 20.06 -6.69 -4.22
CA SER A 147 21.54 -6.60 -4.35
C SER A 147 22.03 -6.57 -5.80
N LYS A 148 21.31 -7.22 -6.73
CA LYS A 148 21.55 -7.09 -8.19
C LYS A 148 21.17 -5.69 -8.69
N MET A 149 20.07 -5.13 -8.22
CA MET A 149 19.60 -3.79 -8.60
C MET A 149 20.54 -2.68 -8.09
N GLU A 150 21.04 -2.77 -6.85
CA GLU A 150 22.06 -1.87 -6.29
C GLU A 150 23.31 -1.82 -7.18
N LYS A 151 23.84 -2.97 -7.59
CA LYS A 151 25.02 -3.08 -8.47
C LYS A 151 24.74 -2.53 -9.87
N LEU A 152 23.54 -2.72 -10.42
CA LEU A 152 23.14 -2.13 -11.70
C LEU A 152 23.04 -0.59 -11.61
N ILE A 153 22.59 -0.05 -10.47
CA ILE A 153 22.57 1.39 -10.20
C ILE A 153 23.99 1.95 -10.09
N GLU A 154 24.90 1.27 -9.38
CA GLU A 154 26.32 1.64 -9.27
C GLU A 154 27.02 1.68 -10.65
N ILE A 155 26.85 0.62 -11.45
CA ILE A 155 27.38 0.53 -12.82
C ILE A 155 26.81 1.65 -13.69
N LYS A 156 25.49 1.90 -13.63
CA LYS A 156 24.84 3.00 -14.36
C LYS A 156 25.46 4.35 -14.01
N ILE A 157 25.58 4.66 -12.72
CA ILE A 157 26.13 5.94 -12.24
C ILE A 157 27.58 6.11 -12.70
N THR A 158 28.39 5.05 -12.62
CA THR A 158 29.78 5.06 -13.09
C THR A 158 29.89 5.32 -14.60
N MET A 159 29.04 4.67 -15.40
CA MET A 159 28.95 4.88 -16.85
C MET A 159 28.49 6.30 -17.21
N GLU A 160 27.47 6.83 -16.52
CA GLU A 160 27.00 8.21 -16.72
C GLU A 160 28.11 9.23 -16.39
N GLN A 161 28.83 9.06 -15.28
CA GLN A 161 29.96 9.93 -14.93
C GLN A 161 31.09 9.91 -15.96
N ASP A 162 31.45 8.73 -16.50
CA ASP A 162 32.46 8.60 -17.56
C ASP A 162 31.99 9.26 -18.88
N LEU A 163 30.73 9.04 -19.27
CA LEU A 163 30.11 9.71 -20.42
C LEU A 163 30.10 11.24 -20.27
N TYR A 164 29.75 11.77 -19.10
CA TYR A 164 29.80 13.22 -18.83
C TYR A 164 31.24 13.76 -18.89
N LYS A 165 32.23 13.06 -18.31
CA LYS A 165 33.66 13.44 -18.40
C LYS A 165 34.11 13.51 -19.86
N LYS A 166 33.81 12.48 -20.67
CA LYS A 166 34.14 12.43 -22.11
C LYS A 166 33.43 13.54 -22.90
N PHE A 167 32.17 13.81 -22.61
CA PHE A 167 31.41 14.89 -23.24
C PHE A 167 32.01 16.28 -22.93
N ILE A 168 32.42 16.54 -21.69
CA ILE A 168 33.07 17.79 -21.27
C ILE A 168 34.38 18.02 -22.04
N VAL A 169 35.21 16.98 -22.22
CA VAL A 169 36.46 17.08 -23.01
C VAL A 169 36.16 17.47 -24.47
N VAL A 170 35.19 16.81 -25.11
CA VAL A 170 34.77 17.15 -26.49
C VAL A 170 34.19 18.56 -26.59
N LEU A 171 33.36 18.96 -25.61
CA LEU A 171 32.76 20.29 -25.55
C LEU A 171 33.82 21.39 -25.39
N ASN A 172 34.81 21.17 -24.52
CA ASN A 172 35.91 22.12 -24.31
C ASN A 172 36.84 22.21 -25.52
N SER A 173 37.11 21.10 -26.20
CA SER A 173 37.83 21.09 -27.49
C SER A 173 37.10 21.93 -28.55
N LYS A 174 35.78 21.74 -28.71
CA LYS A 174 34.97 22.55 -29.63
C LYS A 174 34.91 24.03 -29.23
N LYS A 175 34.75 24.36 -27.94
CA LYS A 175 34.82 25.74 -27.43
C LYS A 175 36.16 26.40 -27.75
N LYS A 176 37.28 25.70 -27.52
CA LYS A 176 38.61 26.19 -27.88
C LYS A 176 38.70 26.47 -29.38
N LYS A 177 38.22 25.55 -30.23
CA LYS A 177 38.29 25.72 -31.68
C LYS A 177 37.42 26.86 -32.20
N ILE A 178 36.25 27.09 -31.61
CA ILE A 178 35.41 28.26 -31.92
C ILE A 178 36.16 29.56 -31.56
N LYS A 179 36.80 29.62 -30.38
CA LYS A 179 37.60 30.79 -29.97
C LYS A 179 38.79 31.03 -30.92
N GLU A 180 39.55 30.00 -31.26
CA GLU A 180 40.66 30.09 -32.23
C GLU A 180 40.20 30.68 -33.58
N LEU A 181 39.01 30.28 -34.07
CA LEU A 181 38.45 30.79 -35.32
C LEU A 181 37.96 32.24 -35.19
N GLN A 182 37.32 32.61 -34.07
CA GLN A 182 36.90 33.99 -33.80
C GLN A 182 38.10 34.94 -33.67
N ASP A 183 39.15 34.54 -32.96
CA ASP A 183 40.38 35.32 -32.81
C ASP A 183 41.13 35.46 -34.16
N ALA A 184 41.05 34.45 -35.04
CA ALA A 184 41.60 34.51 -36.39
C ALA A 184 40.76 35.38 -37.36
N ILE A 185 39.44 35.48 -37.18
CA ILE A 185 38.57 36.40 -37.93
C ILE A 185 38.88 37.84 -37.53
N LYS A 186 38.86 38.17 -36.24
CA LYS A 186 39.19 39.51 -35.74
C LYS A 186 40.55 40.01 -36.23
N LYS A 187 41.59 39.16 -36.17
CA LYS A 187 42.92 39.50 -36.71
C LYS A 187 42.91 39.84 -38.22
N LYS A 188 41.97 39.31 -39.00
CA LYS A 188 41.79 39.65 -40.43
C LYS A 188 40.90 40.88 -40.68
N GLU A 189 40.14 41.32 -39.67
CA GLU A 189 39.35 42.55 -39.71
C GLU A 189 40.25 43.74 -39.33
N ASN A 190 40.93 43.68 -38.18
CA ASN A 190 41.86 44.71 -37.72
C ASN A 190 42.97 45.03 -38.75
N VAL A 191 43.47 44.04 -39.49
CA VAL A 191 44.50 44.20 -40.54
C VAL A 191 43.96 44.88 -41.81
N LYS A 192 42.64 45.03 -41.96
CA LYS A 192 42.03 45.85 -43.03
C LYS A 192 41.79 47.30 -42.61
N GLU A 193 41.48 47.52 -41.33
CA GLU A 193 41.32 48.87 -40.77
C GLU A 193 42.68 49.58 -40.67
N SER A 194 43.74 48.89 -40.25
CA SER A 194 45.09 49.47 -40.06
C SER A 194 45.87 49.78 -41.36
N VAL A 195 45.18 49.94 -42.49
CA VAL A 195 45.78 50.27 -43.81
C VAL A 195 45.23 51.59 -44.37
N PHE A 196 44.18 52.16 -43.76
CA PHE A 196 43.54 53.40 -44.20
C PHE A 196 43.72 54.60 -43.24
N ASP A 197 44.45 54.43 -42.13
CA ASP A 197 44.77 55.52 -41.21
C ASP A 197 46.10 56.20 -41.61
N ALA A 198 46.02 57.01 -42.67
CA ALA A 198 47.07 57.92 -43.12
C ALA A 198 46.43 59.23 -43.58
N CYS A 199 46.77 60.34 -42.92
CA CYS A 199 46.02 61.58 -43.01
C CYS A 199 46.05 62.24 -44.40
N THR A 200 44.89 62.74 -44.83
CA THR A 200 44.81 64.00 -45.57
C THR A 200 43.71 64.86 -44.93
N ASP A 201 44.04 66.13 -44.71
CA ASP A 201 43.15 67.17 -44.16
C ASP A 201 42.40 67.88 -45.30
N GLU A 202 41.17 68.35 -45.07
CA GLU A 202 40.51 69.45 -45.81
C GLU A 202 39.18 69.82 -45.11
N GLU A 203 38.90 71.12 -44.99
CA GLU A 203 37.64 71.65 -44.45
C GLU A 203 36.53 71.74 -45.51
N SER A 204 35.25 71.64 -45.10
CA SER A 204 34.19 72.59 -45.52
C SER A 204 32.85 72.31 -44.83
N GLU A 205 31.92 73.28 -44.92
CA GLU A 205 30.73 73.38 -44.09
C GLU A 205 29.43 72.85 -44.74
N LYS A 206 28.44 72.54 -43.86
CA LYS A 206 26.96 72.73 -43.99
C LYS A 206 26.25 72.38 -45.32
N GLU A 207 25.12 71.68 -45.21
CA GLU A 207 23.79 72.32 -45.17
C GLU A 207 22.69 71.34 -44.71
N ASP A 208 21.46 71.84 -44.56
CA ASP A 208 20.40 71.28 -43.70
C ASP A 208 19.22 70.61 -44.45
N GLU A 209 18.37 69.89 -43.71
CA GLU A 209 16.97 69.47 -44.00
C GLU A 209 16.58 68.98 -45.44
N THR A 210 15.93 67.82 -45.61
CA THR A 210 14.47 67.75 -45.33
C THR A 210 13.89 66.32 -45.21
N VAL A 211 13.03 66.21 -44.19
CA VAL A 211 12.20 65.11 -43.64
C VAL A 211 11.28 64.34 -44.63
N LYS A 212 10.87 63.11 -44.22
CA LYS A 212 9.69 62.26 -44.62
C LYS A 212 9.97 61.10 -45.60
N ASP A 213 9.31 59.92 -45.56
CA ASP A 213 8.35 59.22 -44.65
C ASP A 213 8.21 57.74 -45.16
N ILE A 214 7.71 56.69 -44.48
CA ILE A 214 7.23 56.43 -43.10
C ILE A 214 7.34 54.90 -42.76
N SER A 215 7.49 54.51 -41.48
CA SER A 215 7.36 53.12 -40.91
C SER A 215 8.35 52.02 -41.42
N THR A 216 8.78 51.01 -40.66
CA THR A 216 8.07 50.23 -39.62
C THR A 216 8.97 49.74 -38.46
N ILE A 217 8.55 50.06 -37.22
CA ILE A 217 8.56 49.30 -35.94
C ILE A 217 9.16 47.86 -36.03
N ILE A 218 10.03 47.35 -35.14
CA ILE A 218 9.92 47.18 -33.66
C ILE A 218 11.28 47.25 -32.94
N LYS A 219 11.26 47.66 -31.66
CA LYS A 219 12.43 47.95 -30.80
C LYS A 219 12.85 46.78 -29.89
N VAL A 220 14.12 46.80 -29.48
CA VAL A 220 14.71 46.00 -28.39
C VAL A 220 14.13 46.40 -27.02
N SER A 221 14.03 45.44 -26.10
CA SER A 221 14.01 45.71 -24.65
C SER A 221 14.88 44.71 -23.87
N LYS A 222 15.24 45.04 -22.63
CA LYS A 222 16.26 44.35 -21.82
C LYS A 222 15.66 43.43 -20.74
N ARG A 223 16.48 42.50 -20.24
CA ARG A 223 16.19 41.61 -19.10
C ARG A 223 15.97 42.41 -17.79
N PRO A 224 15.26 41.83 -16.81
CA PRO A 224 15.65 41.85 -15.40
C PRO A 224 16.37 40.55 -14.98
N ASN A 225 17.04 40.60 -13.83
CA ASN A 225 17.81 39.52 -13.20
C ASN A 225 17.26 39.28 -11.78
N TYR A 226 17.21 38.02 -11.30
CA TYR A 226 16.93 37.72 -9.90
C TYR A 226 17.67 36.49 -9.39
N ASN A 227 18.28 36.62 -8.21
CA ASN A 227 18.86 35.55 -7.41
C ASN A 227 18.09 35.37 -6.09
N ASN A 228 17.90 34.11 -5.71
CA ASN A 228 17.65 33.62 -4.34
C ASN A 228 16.32 33.97 -3.62
N PRO A 229 15.96 33.19 -2.56
CA PRO A 229 14.57 32.82 -2.32
C PRO A 229 13.97 33.37 -1.01
N LYS A 230 12.65 33.17 -0.83
CA LYS A 230 11.99 33.17 0.49
C LYS A 230 10.61 32.49 0.50
N SER A 231 10.16 32.16 1.71
CA SER A 231 8.82 31.71 2.12
C SER A 231 8.17 30.54 1.34
N ILE A 232 8.25 29.35 1.93
CA ILE A 232 7.15 28.38 1.86
C ILE A 232 5.99 28.96 2.68
N GLN A 233 4.78 28.96 2.12
CA GLN A 233 3.54 28.93 2.90
C GLN A 233 2.70 27.75 2.43
N GLU A 234 2.00 27.12 3.37
CA GLU A 234 1.27 25.88 3.11
C GLU A 234 -0.07 26.14 2.42
N SER A 235 -0.43 25.33 1.43
CA SER A 235 -1.83 24.90 1.29
C SER A 235 -2.03 23.69 0.38
N LYS A 236 -2.59 22.65 1.01
CA LYS A 236 -3.60 21.71 0.48
C LYS A 236 -3.21 20.79 -0.70
N LYS A 237 -3.34 19.49 -0.43
CA LYS A 237 -3.23 18.37 -1.38
C LYS A 237 -4.23 18.47 -2.53
N THR A 238 -3.81 18.07 -3.73
CA THR A 238 -4.68 17.49 -4.76
C THR A 238 -4.02 16.23 -5.28
N ASN A 239 -4.71 15.09 -5.22
CA ASN A 239 -4.20 13.82 -5.75
C ASN A 239 -4.56 13.71 -7.23
N HIS A 240 -3.58 13.50 -8.11
CA HIS A 240 -3.83 13.04 -9.47
C HIS A 240 -3.09 11.73 -9.74
N ILE A 241 -3.88 10.70 -10.02
CA ILE A 241 -3.42 9.36 -10.41
C ILE A 241 -3.08 9.41 -11.90
N ILE A 242 -1.87 8.96 -12.27
CA ILE A 242 -1.48 8.74 -13.68
C ILE A 242 -1.49 7.23 -13.92
N THR A 243 -2.53 6.72 -14.59
CA THR A 243 -2.59 5.35 -15.10
C THR A 243 -2.13 5.32 -16.56
N ASP A 244 -0.84 5.14 -16.78
CA ASP A 244 -0.31 4.93 -18.13
C ASP A 244 -0.62 3.51 -18.65
N LYS A 245 -1.05 3.45 -19.91
CA LYS A 245 -1.56 2.23 -20.54
C LYS A 245 -0.43 1.35 -21.05
N ILE A 246 -0.45 0.07 -20.66
CA ILE A 246 0.27 -0.99 -21.38
C ILE A 246 -0.32 -1.09 -22.79
N ILE A 247 0.54 -1.17 -23.81
CA ILE A 247 0.15 -1.31 -25.23
C ILE A 247 0.31 -2.78 -25.67
N PRO A 248 -0.77 -3.49 -26.03
CA PRO A 248 -0.69 -4.72 -26.81
C PRO A 248 -0.62 -4.41 -28.31
N LYS A 249 0.17 -5.18 -29.07
CA LYS A 249 0.07 -5.22 -30.54
C LYS A 249 -0.89 -6.34 -30.98
N ALA A 250 -1.47 -6.19 -32.16
CA ALA A 250 -2.36 -7.18 -32.80
C ALA A 250 -1.59 -8.47 -33.21
N SER A 251 -2.19 -9.58 -33.64
CA SER A 251 -3.56 -9.90 -34.11
C SER A 251 -3.79 -11.44 -33.91
N THR A 252 -4.97 -12.08 -33.93
CA THR A 252 -6.08 -12.13 -34.92
C THR A 252 -7.30 -12.91 -34.37
N SER A 253 -8.42 -12.90 -35.11
CA SER A 253 -9.46 -13.96 -35.22
C SER A 253 -10.66 -14.03 -34.24
N LYS A 254 -11.83 -13.68 -34.80
CA LYS A 254 -13.22 -14.17 -34.55
C LYS A 254 -13.94 -13.89 -33.22
N ASP A 255 -14.84 -12.92 -33.29
CA ASP A 255 -16.29 -13.05 -33.14
C ASP A 255 -16.87 -13.99 -32.06
N CYS A 256 -17.59 -13.41 -31.08
CA CYS A 256 -19.06 -13.50 -31.07
C CYS A 256 -19.76 -12.53 -30.10
N ALA A 257 -20.91 -12.01 -30.53
CA ALA A 257 -22.07 -11.49 -29.79
C ALA A 257 -21.90 -10.57 -28.54
N ARG A 258 -22.49 -9.37 -28.65
CA ARG A 258 -22.78 -8.39 -27.57
C ARG A 258 -24.03 -8.80 -26.77
N ASN A 259 -24.10 -8.45 -25.48
CA ASN A 259 -25.29 -7.82 -24.87
C ASN A 259 -24.97 -7.13 -23.52
N GLU A 260 -25.77 -6.11 -23.21
CA GLU A 260 -25.63 -5.12 -22.12
C GLU A 260 -26.84 -5.31 -21.13
N VAL A 261 -27.07 -4.64 -19.99
CA VAL A 261 -26.51 -3.41 -19.35
C VAL A 261 -26.89 -3.32 -17.82
N HIS A 262 -26.20 -2.46 -17.05
CA HIS A 262 -26.49 -1.79 -15.72
C HIS A 262 -27.07 -2.57 -14.48
N THR A 263 -26.50 -2.55 -13.25
CA THR A 263 -26.17 -1.47 -12.24
C THR A 263 -27.38 -0.66 -11.72
N PRO A 264 -27.41 -0.08 -10.48
CA PRO A 264 -26.31 0.16 -9.49
C PRO A 264 -26.67 -0.08 -7.97
N ASP A 265 -25.90 0.54 -7.06
CA ASP A 265 -26.20 0.98 -5.66
C ASP A 265 -26.18 -0.02 -4.46
N GLU A 266 -25.71 0.33 -3.24
CA GLU A 266 -24.73 1.35 -2.79
C GLU A 266 -24.20 1.03 -1.34
N TYR A 267 -23.35 1.91 -0.80
CA TYR A 267 -22.88 2.09 0.60
C TYR A 267 -21.63 1.35 1.14
N VAL A 268 -20.61 2.19 1.40
CA VAL A 268 -19.36 1.93 2.14
C VAL A 268 -19.48 2.47 3.57
N LYS A 269 -18.73 1.90 4.53
CA LYS A 269 -18.31 2.60 5.75
C LYS A 269 -16.88 2.21 6.16
N GLU A 270 -16.02 3.21 6.28
CA GLU A 270 -14.66 3.07 6.81
C GLU A 270 -14.66 3.01 8.36
N MET A 271 -13.62 2.42 8.95
CA MET A 271 -12.57 3.23 9.60
C MET A 271 -11.37 2.37 10.02
N ASN A 272 -10.18 2.78 9.61
CA ASN A 272 -8.92 2.30 10.19
C ASN A 272 -8.57 3.10 11.45
N LYS A 273 -7.79 2.50 12.35
CA LYS A 273 -7.05 3.21 13.40
C LYS A 273 -5.58 2.77 13.37
N ASN A 274 -4.68 3.71 13.61
CA ASN A 274 -3.24 3.48 13.70
C ASN A 274 -2.79 3.61 15.16
N GLU A 275 -2.00 2.65 15.62
CA GLU A 275 -1.17 2.62 16.83
C GLU A 275 -0.22 1.43 16.61
N GLU A 276 1.08 1.42 16.91
CA GLU A 276 2.11 2.46 17.07
C GLU A 276 3.44 1.80 16.65
N GLU A 277 4.40 2.54 16.07
CA GLU A 277 5.74 1.99 15.83
C GLU A 277 6.82 2.96 16.29
N SER A 278 7.70 2.48 17.17
CA SER A 278 8.79 3.28 17.74
C SER A 278 10.15 2.76 17.31
N CYS A 279 10.88 3.55 16.55
CA CYS A 279 12.33 3.68 16.66
C CYS A 279 12.86 4.85 15.82
N SER A 280 13.93 5.51 16.28
CA SER A 280 14.66 6.51 15.50
C SER A 280 15.91 5.91 14.87
N PRO A 281 16.45 6.52 13.81
CA PRO A 281 17.83 6.99 13.96
C PRO A 281 18.15 8.36 13.34
N LYS A 282 18.82 9.20 14.15
CA LYS A 282 19.97 10.08 13.84
C LYS A 282 20.09 10.63 12.40
N LYS A 283 19.90 11.95 12.27
CA LYS A 283 20.52 12.76 11.20
C LYS A 283 22.01 13.02 11.53
N SER A 284 22.89 12.94 10.55
CA SER A 284 24.28 13.44 10.64
C SER A 284 24.38 14.85 10.03
N SER A 285 24.80 15.83 10.82
CA SER A 285 25.10 17.19 10.36
C SER A 285 26.56 17.29 9.87
N LEU A 286 26.76 17.73 8.63
CA LEU A 286 28.05 18.23 8.16
C LEU A 286 28.17 19.70 8.58
N ASN A 287 29.12 19.99 9.46
CA ASN A 287 29.55 21.36 9.73
C ASN A 287 30.65 21.72 8.73
N PHE A 288 30.53 22.87 8.07
CA PHE A 288 31.70 23.52 7.48
C PHE A 288 32.45 24.26 8.59
N VAL A 289 33.77 24.22 8.51
CA VAL A 289 34.65 25.15 9.23
C VAL A 289 35.14 26.14 8.18
N GLU A 290 34.94 27.42 8.43
CA GLU A 290 35.61 28.50 7.71
C GLU A 290 36.92 28.78 8.47
N GLU A 291 38.06 28.49 7.84
CA GLU A 291 39.37 28.99 8.26
C GLU A 291 39.87 29.94 7.16
N GLU A 292 40.14 31.19 7.55
CA GLU A 292 40.75 32.20 6.70
C GLU A 292 42.27 31.93 6.65
N SER A 293 42.82 31.74 5.45
CA SER A 293 44.25 31.88 5.20
C SER A 293 44.46 32.50 3.82
N GLU A 294 44.85 33.77 3.80
CA GLU A 294 45.32 34.44 2.60
C GLU A 294 46.77 34.01 2.25
N GLU A 295 47.24 34.49 1.10
CA GLU A 295 48.64 34.45 0.61
C GLU A 295 49.16 33.16 -0.07
N GLU A 296 50.21 33.38 -0.88
CA GLU A 296 51.11 32.43 -1.56
C GLU A 296 50.53 31.24 -2.36
N LEU A 297 50.02 31.50 -3.57
CA LEU A 297 49.97 30.47 -4.64
C LEU A 297 50.14 30.99 -6.08
N PHE A 298 51.04 31.95 -6.28
CA PHE A 298 51.60 32.30 -7.59
C PHE A 298 53.12 32.19 -7.57
N SER A 299 53.67 31.08 -8.06
CA SER A 299 55.09 30.95 -8.40
C SER A 299 55.30 29.84 -9.43
N GLN A 300 55.94 30.22 -10.54
CA GLN A 300 56.40 29.43 -11.69
C GLN A 300 55.29 28.82 -12.59
#